data_AF-A0A4R7UD64-F1
#
_entry.id   AF-A0A4R7UD64-F1
#
_cell.length_a   1.000
_cell.length_b   1.000
_cell.length_c   1.000
_cell.angle_alpha   90.00
_cell.angle_beta   90.00
_cell.angle_gamma   90.00
#
_symmetry.space_group_name_H-M   'P 1'
#
loop_
_entity.id
_entity.type
_entity.pdbx_description
1 polymer ?
#
loop_
_entity_poly.entity_id
_entity_poly.type
_entity_poly.pdbx_seq_one_letter_code
_entity_poly.pdbx_strand_id
1 'polypeptide(L)'
;MIHKKDLTPRQLYTKILKYAQFKKYIYGVLYYILNLTSIVTAFYLSVLAIQFLAGNNKFFGNNNSISDNPYNDPYFNDGNNYILLTTIINSSLSLVSGILSFFVVNNKFIFYKKKVQQLKMEYSIYKSKTFIYKEEQATNRFLLYKRALQILEVDRYKSTALLDVSIDVKIKKGVKNEKNKENL
;
A
#
# COMPACT_ATOMS: atom_id res chain seq x y z
N MET A 1 37.53 1.10 -7.06
CA MET A 1 36.80 0.21 -6.13
C MET A 1 36.03 1.07 -5.14
N ILE A 2 34.70 1.13 -5.26
CA ILE A 2 33.86 1.87 -4.30
C ILE A 2 33.70 0.97 -3.08
N HIS A 3 34.33 1.33 -1.96
CA HIS A 3 34.10 0.69 -0.67
C HIS A 3 32.62 0.86 -0.32
N LYS A 4 31.78 -0.16 -0.55
CA LYS A 4 30.41 -0.21 -0.02
C LYS A 4 30.55 -0.21 1.50
N LYS A 5 30.19 0.91 2.13
CA LYS A 5 30.22 1.08 3.58
C LYS A 5 29.24 0.07 4.20
N ASP A 6 29.77 -0.90 4.94
CA ASP A 6 28.97 -1.91 5.62
C ASP A 6 27.95 -1.25 6.55
N LEU A 7 26.67 -1.51 6.31
CA LEU A 7 25.61 -0.94 7.13
C LEU A 7 25.48 -1.75 8.42
N THR A 8 25.50 -1.05 9.55
CA THR A 8 25.22 -1.68 10.83
C THR A 8 23.81 -2.31 10.83
N PRO A 9 23.55 -3.40 11.59
CA PRO A 9 22.23 -4.04 11.59
C PRO A 9 21.08 -3.10 12.00
N ARG A 10 21.38 -2.06 12.79
CA ARG A 10 20.44 -0.97 13.09
C ARG A 10 20.08 -0.14 11.85
N GLN A 11 21.06 0.21 11.03
CA GLN A 11 20.82 0.94 9.77
C GLN A 11 20.02 0.08 8.78
N LEU A 12 20.28 -1.22 8.73
CA LEU A 12 19.50 -2.16 7.92
C LEU A 12 18.04 -2.25 8.39
N TYR A 13 17.78 -2.35 9.70
CA TYR A 13 16.44 -2.26 10.25
C TYR A 13 15.73 -0.95 9.83
N THR A 14 16.42 0.20 9.89
CA THR A 14 15.81 1.47 9.49
C THR A 14 15.50 1.53 7.99
N LYS A 15 16.32 0.92 7.13
CA LYS A 15 16.04 0.80 5.69
C LYS A 15 14.78 -0.05 5.46
N ILE A 16 14.67 -1.18 6.15
CA ILE A 16 13.51 -2.06 6.09
C ILE A 16 12.24 -1.33 6.53
N LEU A 17 12.30 -0.60 7.65
CA LEU A 17 11.17 0.17 8.16
C LEU A 17 10.75 1.27 7.16
N LYS A 18 11.71 2.02 6.60
CA LYS A 18 11.43 3.05 5.59
C LYS A 18 10.79 2.47 4.33
N TYR A 19 11.29 1.34 3.86
CA TYR A 19 10.71 0.63 2.72
C TYR A 19 9.25 0.24 2.97
N ALA A 20 8.97 -0.37 4.12
CA ALA A 20 7.61 -0.75 4.50
C ALA A 20 6.69 0.47 4.65
N GLN A 21 7.18 1.57 5.21
CA GLN A 21 6.45 2.83 5.33
C GLN A 21 6.14 3.46 3.96
N PHE A 22 7.11 3.45 3.05
CA PHE A 22 6.94 3.97 1.69
C PHE A 22 5.89 3.16 0.92
N LYS A 23 5.97 1.82 0.98
CA LYS A 23 4.94 0.95 0.38
C LYS A 23 3.57 1.19 1.00
N LYS A 24 3.47 1.30 2.33
CA LYS A 24 2.22 1.67 3.01
C LYS A 24 1.67 3.01 2.48
N TYR A 25 2.52 4.00 2.26
CA TYR A 25 2.10 5.32 1.77
C TYR A 25 1.57 5.23 0.33
N ILE A 26 2.30 4.59 -0.60
CA ILE A 26 1.86 4.42 -1.99
C ILE A 26 0.51 3.71 -2.05
N TYR A 27 0.40 2.55 -1.39
CA TYR A 27 -0.85 1.79 -1.41
C TYR A 27 -1.98 2.52 -0.69
N GLY A 28 -1.66 3.33 0.33
CA GLY A 28 -2.64 4.19 1.00
C GLY A 28 -3.16 5.30 0.09
N VAL A 29 -2.26 6.01 -0.62
CA VAL A 29 -2.64 7.06 -1.57
C VAL A 29 -3.49 6.48 -2.69
N LEU A 30 -3.08 5.37 -3.29
CA LEU A 30 -3.85 4.68 -4.32
C LEU A 30 -5.23 4.25 -3.79
N TYR A 31 -5.29 3.68 -2.59
CA TYR A 31 -6.55 3.30 -1.95
C TYR A 31 -7.49 4.51 -1.81
N TYR A 32 -7.02 5.63 -1.24
CA TYR A 32 -7.87 6.80 -1.03
C TYR A 32 -8.28 7.49 -2.33
N ILE A 33 -7.38 7.58 -3.32
CA ILE A 33 -7.71 8.15 -4.63
C ILE A 33 -8.79 7.31 -5.31
N LEU A 34 -8.65 5.98 -5.32
CA LEU A 34 -9.65 5.09 -5.92
C LEU A 34 -11.01 5.24 -5.24
N ASN A 35 -11.04 5.23 -3.91
CA ASN A 35 -12.28 5.48 -3.15
C ASN A 35 -12.91 6.83 -3.49
N LEU A 36 -12.10 7.89 -3.52
CA LEU A 36 -12.58 9.23 -3.82
C LEU A 36 -13.16 9.31 -5.23
N THR A 37 -12.49 8.71 -6.22
CA THR A 37 -13.03 8.66 -7.60
C THR A 37 -14.37 7.95 -7.64
N SER A 38 -14.53 6.82 -6.95
CA SER A 38 -15.81 6.11 -6.90
C SER A 38 -16.94 6.96 -6.30
N ILE A 39 -16.67 7.68 -5.21
CA ILE A 39 -17.65 8.56 -4.57
C ILE A 39 -18.04 9.71 -5.50
N VAL A 40 -17.04 10.38 -6.10
CA VAL A 40 -17.27 11.51 -7.02
C VAL A 40 -18.06 11.06 -8.25
N THR A 41 -17.73 9.90 -8.83
CA THR A 41 -18.45 9.37 -9.98
C THR A 41 -19.89 9.00 -9.64
N ALA A 42 -20.14 8.36 -8.49
CA ALA A 42 -21.50 8.05 -8.04
C ALA A 42 -22.33 9.32 -7.79
N PHE A 43 -21.72 10.35 -7.20
CA PHE A 43 -22.36 11.64 -7.01
C PHE A 43 -22.70 12.30 -8.35
N TYR A 44 -21.75 12.33 -9.29
CA TYR A 44 -21.95 12.90 -10.62
C TYR A 44 -23.07 12.19 -11.40
N LEU A 45 -23.12 10.84 -11.36
CA LEU A 45 -24.23 10.07 -11.93
C LEU A 45 -25.58 10.44 -11.32
N SER A 46 -25.61 10.66 -10.01
CA SER A 46 -26.84 11.07 -9.31
C SER A 46 -27.32 12.45 -9.78
N VAL A 47 -26.40 13.40 -9.95
CA VAL A 47 -26.70 14.73 -10.49
C VAL A 47 -27.23 14.63 -11.92
N LEU A 48 -26.57 13.85 -12.79
CA LEU A 48 -27.04 13.64 -14.16
C LEU A 48 -28.43 13.00 -14.21
N ALA A 49 -28.71 12.03 -13.35
CA ALA A 49 -30.02 11.39 -13.28
C ALA A 49 -31.10 12.39 -12.85
N ILE A 50 -30.82 13.25 -11.87
CA ILE A 50 -31.74 14.30 -11.42
C ILE A 50 -31.99 15.31 -12.54
N GLN A 51 -30.93 15.77 -13.23
CA GLN A 51 -31.06 16.70 -14.36
C GLN A 51 -31.89 16.10 -15.50
N PHE A 52 -31.64 14.84 -15.84
CA PHE A 52 -32.40 14.12 -16.86
C PHE A 52 -33.89 14.01 -16.50
N LEU A 53 -34.20 13.61 -15.25
CA LEU A 53 -35.58 13.51 -14.77
C LEU A 53 -36.27 14.87 -14.74
N ALA A 54 -35.57 15.89 -14.22
CA ALA A 54 -36.11 17.23 -14.07
C ALA A 54 -36.37 17.88 -15.43
N GLY A 55 -35.44 17.80 -16.38
CA GLY A 55 -35.59 18.40 -17.71
C GLY A 55 -36.59 17.67 -18.62
N ASN A 56 -36.78 16.35 -18.45
CA ASN A 56 -37.81 15.60 -19.18
C ASN A 56 -39.21 15.67 -18.54
N ASN A 57 -39.36 16.41 -17.44
CA ASN A 57 -40.66 16.64 -16.82
C ASN A 57 -41.50 17.60 -17.68
N LYS A 58 -42.59 17.08 -18.27
CA LYS A 58 -43.53 17.85 -19.08
C LYS A 58 -44.48 18.73 -18.26
N PHE A 59 -44.58 18.49 -16.95
CA PHE A 59 -45.49 19.21 -16.06
C PHE A 59 -44.83 20.44 -15.42
N PHE A 60 -43.74 20.94 -16.02
CA PHE A 60 -43.07 22.13 -15.54
C PHE A 60 -43.72 23.38 -16.15
N GLY A 61 -44.27 24.26 -15.30
CA GLY A 61 -44.98 25.47 -15.71
C GLY A 61 -46.46 25.27 -16.07
N ASN A 62 -47.21 26.37 -16.23
CA ASN A 62 -48.67 26.33 -16.45
C ASN A 62 -49.09 25.75 -17.81
N ASN A 63 -48.18 25.68 -18.77
CA ASN A 63 -48.50 25.33 -20.16
C ASN A 63 -48.22 23.85 -20.50
N ASN A 64 -47.68 23.07 -19.56
CA ASN A 64 -47.23 21.68 -19.77
C ASN A 64 -46.30 21.51 -20.99
N SER A 65 -45.47 22.53 -21.26
CA SER A 65 -44.55 22.55 -22.39
C SER A 65 -43.11 22.36 -21.93
N ILE A 66 -42.41 21.41 -22.56
CA ILE A 66 -40.99 21.11 -22.30
C ILE A 66 -40.07 22.32 -22.59
N SER A 67 -40.49 23.24 -23.46
CA SER A 67 -39.76 24.47 -23.81
C SER A 67 -39.59 25.44 -22.65
N ASP A 68 -40.51 25.40 -21.68
CA ASP A 68 -40.58 26.36 -20.58
C ASP A 68 -39.84 25.84 -19.33
N ASN A 69 -39.27 24.63 -19.42
CA ASN A 69 -38.53 24.00 -18.35
C ASN A 69 -37.06 24.48 -18.31
N PRO A 70 -36.63 25.24 -17.28
CA PRO A 70 -35.27 25.75 -17.17
C PRO A 70 -34.22 24.65 -16.94
N TYR A 71 -34.67 23.43 -16.63
CA TYR A 71 -33.81 22.25 -16.45
C TYR A 71 -33.71 21.40 -17.72
N ASN A 72 -34.41 21.76 -18.80
CA ASN A 72 -34.33 21.05 -20.07
C ASN A 72 -33.08 21.50 -20.83
N ASP A 73 -32.03 20.67 -20.78
CA ASP A 73 -30.85 20.85 -21.61
C ASP A 73 -30.90 19.88 -22.80
N PRO A 74 -30.83 20.38 -24.06
CA PRO A 74 -30.99 19.52 -25.25
C PRO A 74 -29.98 18.39 -25.35
N TYR A 75 -28.79 18.55 -24.75
CA TYR A 75 -27.73 17.55 -24.80
C TYR A 75 -27.91 16.48 -23.73
N PHE A 76 -28.22 16.89 -22.49
CA PHE A 76 -28.36 15.97 -21.37
C PHE A 76 -29.73 15.28 -21.31
N ASN A 77 -30.78 15.89 -21.85
CA ASN A 77 -32.14 15.33 -21.84
C ASN A 77 -32.47 14.47 -23.08
N ASP A 78 -31.61 14.45 -24.09
CA ASP A 78 -31.67 13.47 -25.18
C ASP A 78 -31.40 12.06 -24.63
N GLY A 79 -32.37 11.16 -24.80
CA GLY A 79 -32.32 9.79 -24.29
C GLY A 79 -31.10 9.02 -24.79
N ASN A 80 -30.67 9.25 -26.04
CA ASN A 80 -29.48 8.58 -26.58
C ASN A 80 -28.21 9.05 -25.88
N ASN A 81 -28.01 10.36 -25.76
CA ASN A 81 -26.81 10.93 -25.12
C ASN A 81 -26.75 10.58 -23.63
N TYR A 82 -27.88 10.63 -22.92
CA TYR A 82 -27.97 10.24 -21.52
C TYR A 82 -27.58 8.76 -21.31
N ILE A 83 -28.12 7.85 -22.12
CA ILE A 83 -27.80 6.41 -22.03
C ILE A 83 -26.33 6.17 -22.35
N LEU A 84 -25.79 6.81 -23.39
CA LEU A 84 -24.40 6.63 -23.80
C LEU A 84 -23.43 7.14 -22.73
N LEU A 85 -23.71 8.32 -22.17
CA LEU A 85 -22.87 8.96 -21.17
C LEU A 85 -22.91 8.21 -19.82
N THR A 86 -24.09 7.80 -19.36
CA THR A 86 -24.23 6.96 -18.17
C THR A 86 -23.60 5.58 -18.35
N THR A 87 -23.68 4.99 -19.55
CA THR A 87 -23.04 3.70 -19.87
C THR A 87 -21.52 3.81 -19.87
N ILE A 88 -20.94 4.86 -20.45
CA ILE A 88 -19.49 5.12 -20.41
C ILE A 88 -19.02 5.28 -18.95
N ILE A 89 -19.75 6.05 -18.15
CA ILE A 89 -19.40 6.25 -16.74
C ILE A 89 -19.51 4.94 -15.96
N ASN A 90 -20.61 4.21 -16.10
CA ASN A 90 -20.81 2.93 -15.42
C ASN A 90 -19.79 1.87 -15.85
N SER A 91 -19.40 1.84 -17.13
CA SER A 91 -18.35 0.96 -17.64
C SER A 91 -16.99 1.36 -17.11
N SER A 92 -16.69 2.66 -17.01
CA SER A 92 -15.46 3.17 -16.41
C SER A 92 -15.39 2.84 -14.92
N LEU A 93 -16.51 3.00 -14.18
CA LEU A 93 -16.62 2.65 -12.76
C LEU A 93 -16.49 1.14 -12.54
N SER A 94 -17.09 0.34 -13.41
CA SER A 94 -16.98 -1.12 -13.41
C SER A 94 -15.59 -1.58 -13.81
N LEU A 95 -14.87 -0.83 -14.64
CA LEU A 95 -13.46 -1.06 -14.95
C LEU A 95 -12.57 -0.66 -13.78
N VAL A 96 -12.84 0.45 -13.09
CA VAL A 96 -12.10 0.85 -11.87
C VAL A 96 -12.37 -0.13 -10.72
N SER A 97 -13.60 -0.64 -10.60
CA SER A 97 -13.98 -1.67 -9.62
C SER A 97 -13.50 -3.07 -10.02
N GLY A 98 -13.50 -3.38 -11.32
CA GLY A 98 -13.23 -4.69 -11.91
C GLY A 98 -11.75 -4.94 -12.19
N ILE A 99 -10.96 -3.89 -12.44
CA ILE A 99 -9.51 -3.97 -12.30
C ILE A 99 -9.26 -4.26 -10.82
N LEU A 100 -8.68 -5.43 -10.55
CA LEU A 100 -8.23 -6.00 -9.27
C LEU A 100 -7.58 -5.04 -8.25
N SER A 101 -7.36 -3.78 -8.59
CA SER A 101 -6.77 -2.71 -7.80
C SER A 101 -7.49 -2.49 -6.48
N PHE A 102 -8.81 -2.48 -6.37
CA PHE A 102 -9.43 -2.15 -5.08
C PHE A 102 -9.17 -3.21 -4.01
N PHE A 103 -9.35 -4.49 -4.32
CA PHE A 103 -9.04 -5.57 -3.37
C PHE A 103 -7.53 -5.80 -3.21
N VAL A 104 -6.75 -5.76 -4.28
CA VAL A 104 -5.29 -5.98 -4.19
C VAL A 104 -4.59 -4.82 -3.50
N VAL A 105 -4.92 -3.56 -3.85
CA VAL A 105 -4.37 -2.37 -3.19
C VAL A 105 -4.84 -2.31 -1.73
N ASN A 106 -6.11 -2.60 -1.44
CA ASN A 106 -6.58 -2.67 -0.06
C ASN A 106 -5.85 -3.75 0.74
N ASN A 107 -5.74 -4.96 0.21
CA ASN A 107 -5.02 -6.07 0.85
C ASN A 107 -3.54 -5.73 1.06
N LYS A 108 -2.87 -5.13 0.06
CA LYS A 108 -1.48 -4.68 0.19
C LYS A 108 -1.35 -3.53 1.19
N PHE A 109 -2.27 -2.57 1.21
CA PHE A 109 -2.28 -1.48 2.16
C PHE A 109 -2.44 -1.99 3.60
N ILE A 110 -3.44 -2.84 3.86
CA ILE A 110 -3.68 -3.47 5.17
C ILE A 110 -2.46 -4.30 5.58
N PHE A 111 -1.89 -5.08 4.65
CA PHE A 111 -0.67 -5.85 4.88
C PHE A 111 0.48 -4.96 5.36
N TYR A 112 0.87 -3.94 4.58
CA TYR A 112 1.99 -3.06 4.94
C TYR A 112 1.68 -2.21 6.19
N LYS A 113 0.42 -1.82 6.42
CA LYS A 113 -0.01 -1.14 7.65
C LYS A 113 0.24 -2.03 8.88
N LYS A 114 -0.16 -3.31 8.83
CA LYS A 114 0.06 -4.29 9.90
C LYS A 114 1.56 -4.54 10.10
N LYS A 115 2.33 -4.75 9.03
CA LYS A 115 3.78 -5.00 9.13
C LYS A 115 4.54 -3.81 9.72
N VAL A 116 4.19 -2.57 9.37
CA VAL A 116 4.82 -1.38 9.97
C VAL A 116 4.53 -1.30 11.48
N GLN A 117 3.32 -1.63 11.91
CA GLN A 117 2.99 -1.66 13.35
C GLN A 117 3.77 -2.76 14.08
N GLN A 118 3.85 -3.96 13.51
CA GLN A 118 4.66 -5.06 14.05
C GLN A 118 6.14 -4.68 14.15
N LEU A 119 6.72 -4.06 13.12
CA LEU A 119 8.10 -3.58 13.15
C LEU A 119 8.33 -2.52 14.24
N LYS A 120 7.40 -1.59 14.42
CA LYS A 120 7.47 -0.57 15.48
C LYS A 120 7.38 -1.20 16.89
N MET A 121 6.52 -2.19 17.05
CA MET A 121 6.41 -2.96 18.29
C MET A 121 7.71 -3.69 18.61
N GLU A 122 8.29 -4.40 17.63
CA GLU A 122 9.57 -5.09 17.79
C GLU A 122 10.70 -4.13 18.18
N TYR A 123 10.75 -2.95 17.55
CA TYR A 123 11.73 -1.91 17.91
C TYR A 123 11.50 -1.35 19.31
N SER A 124 10.25 -1.26 19.76
CA SER A 124 9.93 -0.82 21.12
C SER A 124 10.42 -1.86 22.13
N ILE A 125 10.20 -3.15 21.87
CA ILE A 125 10.70 -4.28 22.67
C ILE A 125 12.24 -4.29 22.72
N TYR A 126 12.90 -4.00 21.59
CA TYR A 126 14.34 -3.83 21.52
C TYR A 126 14.83 -2.65 22.37
N LYS A 127 14.14 -1.51 22.31
CA LYS A 127 14.52 -0.31 23.07
C LYS A 127 14.32 -0.50 24.58
N SER A 128 13.27 -1.20 24.99
CA SER A 128 13.01 -1.52 26.39
C SER A 128 13.93 -2.61 26.95
N LYS A 129 14.77 -3.27 26.12
CA LYS A 129 15.64 -4.40 26.51
C LYS A 129 14.87 -5.53 27.22
N THR A 130 13.58 -5.66 26.91
CA THR A 130 12.70 -6.67 27.52
C THR A 130 12.67 -7.95 26.68
N PHE A 131 12.25 -9.05 27.30
CA PHE A 131 12.11 -10.37 26.68
C PHE A 131 13.46 -10.93 26.15
N ILE A 132 13.67 -10.86 24.84
CA ILE A 132 14.71 -11.57 24.10
C ILE A 132 15.99 -10.72 23.96
N TYR A 133 15.92 -9.42 24.30
CA TYR A 133 17.03 -8.47 24.10
C TYR A 133 17.82 -8.18 25.38
N LYS A 134 18.29 -9.25 26.06
CA LYS A 134 19.03 -9.15 27.32
C LYS A 134 20.56 -9.25 27.16
N GLU A 135 21.04 -9.63 25.98
CA GLU A 135 22.46 -9.91 25.74
C GLU A 135 23.26 -8.68 25.25
N GLU A 136 24.49 -8.93 24.80
CA GLU A 136 25.40 -7.95 24.22
C GLU A 136 24.77 -7.16 23.06
N GLN A 137 25.12 -5.88 22.93
CA GLN A 137 24.49 -4.98 21.96
C GLN A 137 24.60 -5.44 20.51
N ALA A 138 25.68 -6.12 20.13
CA ALA A 138 25.89 -6.62 18.77
C ALA A 138 24.88 -7.73 18.42
N THR A 139 24.71 -8.70 19.33
CA THR A 139 23.77 -9.82 19.19
C THR A 139 22.33 -9.31 19.12
N ASN A 140 21.95 -8.38 20.00
CA ASN A 140 20.60 -7.79 19.99
C ASN A 140 20.29 -7.04 18.69
N ARG A 141 21.28 -6.34 18.10
CA ARG A 141 21.11 -5.64 16.82
C ARG A 141 20.91 -6.62 15.66
N PHE A 142 21.65 -7.73 15.65
CA PHE A 142 21.47 -8.78 14.64
C PHE A 142 20.12 -9.49 14.78
N LEU A 143 19.69 -9.77 16.02
CA LEU A 143 18.40 -10.39 16.30
C LEU A 143 17.24 -9.50 15.82
N LEU A 144 17.30 -8.18 16.10
CA LEU A 144 16.32 -7.20 15.62
C LEU A 144 16.22 -7.21 14.09
N TYR A 145 17.34 -7.24 13.38
CA TYR A 145 17.36 -7.31 11.93
C TYR A 145 16.72 -8.60 11.40
N LYS A 146 17.09 -9.75 11.96
CA LYS A 146 16.54 -11.06 11.58
C LYS A 146 15.02 -11.11 11.77
N ARG A 147 14.53 -10.64 12.92
CA ARG A 147 13.08 -10.60 13.20
C ARG A 147 12.34 -9.62 12.29
N ALA A 148 12.96 -8.48 11.94
CA ALA A 148 12.36 -7.54 10.99
C ALA A 148 12.17 -8.14 9.59
N LEU A 149 13.12 -8.96 9.11
CA LEU A 149 12.97 -9.70 7.85
C LEU A 149 11.85 -10.75 7.94
N GLN A 150 11.79 -11.49 9.04
CA GLN A 150 10.72 -12.47 9.29
C GLN A 150 9.34 -11.79 9.34
N ILE A 151 9.23 -10.66 10.02
CA ILE A 151 7.98 -9.89 10.11
C ILE A 151 7.50 -9.48 8.72
N LEU A 152 8.39 -9.03 7.84
CA LEU A 152 8.00 -8.66 6.48
C LEU A 152 7.74 -9.85 5.54
N GLU A 153 7.88 -11.08 6.03
CA GLU A 153 7.74 -12.30 5.23
C GLU A 153 8.57 -12.21 3.94
N VAL A 154 9.74 -11.57 4.04
CA VAL A 154 10.65 -11.49 2.90
C VAL A 154 11.16 -12.91 2.71
N ASP A 155 10.67 -13.53 1.63
CA ASP A 155 11.09 -14.85 1.21
C ASP A 155 12.62 -14.94 1.22
N ARG A 156 13.18 -16.09 1.58
CA ARG A 156 14.64 -16.25 1.78
C ARG A 156 15.43 -15.82 0.53
N TYR A 157 14.80 -15.90 -0.64
CA TYR A 157 15.29 -15.49 -1.95
C TYR A 157 15.10 -14.00 -2.30
N LYS A 158 14.07 -13.32 -1.76
CA LYS A 158 13.91 -11.85 -1.87
C LYS A 158 14.76 -11.10 -0.86
N SER A 159 15.15 -11.77 0.22
CA SER A 159 16.15 -11.27 1.15
C SER A 159 17.41 -10.91 0.37
N THR A 160 17.84 -11.72 -0.58
CA THR A 160 19.03 -11.48 -1.43
C THR A 160 18.94 -10.19 -2.25
N ALA A 161 17.77 -9.83 -2.78
CA ALA A 161 17.56 -8.57 -3.50
C ALA A 161 17.53 -7.33 -2.57
N LEU A 162 17.11 -7.49 -1.31
CA LEU A 162 17.28 -6.46 -0.28
C LEU A 162 18.73 -6.42 0.28
N LEU A 163 19.44 -7.54 0.16
CA LEU A 163 20.81 -7.80 0.60
C LEU A 163 21.87 -7.60 -0.50
N ASP A 164 21.50 -7.13 -1.70
CA ASP A 164 22.47 -6.77 -2.76
C ASP A 164 23.35 -5.55 -2.36
N VAL A 165 23.20 -5.12 -1.11
CA VAL A 165 24.22 -4.43 -0.32
C VAL A 165 24.93 -5.46 0.55
N SER A 166 25.91 -6.15 -0.05
CA SER A 166 26.98 -6.95 0.56
C SER A 166 26.97 -6.99 2.10
N ILE A 167 26.28 -7.97 2.69
CA ILE A 167 26.45 -8.30 4.11
C ILE A 167 27.35 -9.52 4.19
N ASP A 168 28.64 -9.28 4.33
CA ASP A 168 29.60 -10.33 4.65
C ASP A 168 29.57 -10.56 6.17
N VAL A 169 28.56 -11.31 6.65
CA VAL A 169 28.53 -11.75 8.05
C VAL A 169 29.60 -12.83 8.20
N LYS A 170 30.83 -12.42 8.53
CA LYS A 170 31.83 -13.34 9.09
C LYS A 170 31.32 -13.82 10.45
N ILE A 171 30.52 -14.89 10.42
CA ILE A 171 30.22 -15.70 11.59
C ILE A 171 31.54 -16.36 11.98
N LYS A 172 32.31 -15.73 12.87
CA LYS A 172 33.36 -16.42 13.60
C LYS A 172 32.67 -17.49 14.47
N LYS A 173 32.51 -18.70 13.91
CA LYS A 173 32.36 -19.91 14.72
C LYS A 173 33.65 -20.06 15.52
N GLY A 174 33.62 -19.66 16.78
CA GLY A 174 34.59 -20.18 17.75
C GLY A 174 34.23 -21.62 18.10
N VAL A 175 35.22 -22.32 18.67
CA VAL A 175 35.17 -23.68 19.27
C VAL A 175 35.42 -24.78 18.21
N LYS A 176 36.51 -25.56 18.20
CA LYS A 176 37.44 -26.01 19.26
C LYS A 176 38.73 -26.60 18.62
N ASN A 177 39.88 -26.29 19.22
CA ASN A 177 40.91 -27.23 19.71
C ASN A 177 40.88 -28.67 19.15
N GLU A 178 41.76 -29.03 18.20
CA GLU A 178 42.19 -30.43 18.00
C GLU A 178 43.42 -30.64 17.06
N LYS A 179 44.38 -29.70 16.97
CA LYS A 179 45.61 -29.93 16.16
C LYS A 179 46.95 -29.59 16.80
N ASN A 180 47.01 -29.24 18.08
CA ASN A 180 48.27 -29.00 18.81
C ASN A 180 48.57 -30.09 19.87
N LYS A 181 48.23 -31.35 19.59
CA LYS A 181 48.64 -32.49 20.43
C LYS A 181 49.34 -33.63 19.68
N GLU A 182 49.82 -33.39 18.46
CA GLU A 182 50.64 -34.37 17.72
C GLU A 182 52.10 -33.94 17.49
N ASN A 183 52.57 -32.88 18.15
CA ASN A 183 54.01 -32.58 18.20
C ASN A 183 54.36 -32.04 19.58
N LEU A 184 54.52 -32.96 20.54
CA LEU A 184 55.40 -32.90 21.72
C LEU A 184 55.34 -34.23 22.46
#